data_AF-A0A0C1K1Q6-F1
#
_entry.id   AF-A0A0C1K1Q6-F1
#
_cell.length_a   1.000
_cell.length_b   1.000
_cell.length_c   1.000
_cell.angle_alpha   90.00
_cell.angle_beta   90.00
_cell.angle_gamma   90.00
#
_symmetry.space_group_name_H-M   'P 1'
#
loop_
_entity.id
_entity.type
_entity.pdbx_description
1 polymer ?
#
loop_
_entity_poly.entity_id
_entity_poly.type
_entity_poly.pdbx_seq_one_letter_code
_entity_poly.pdbx_strand_id
1 'polypeptide(L)'
;MNEKYKQDFIQAGRMAHQVRAFGKALIKAGASYNEVITKIKEKIFSLGAIPAFPPQIALDNVAAHFLPQPDEDIIFSQEVIKLDVGICYQGAIGDCAVTVDLSGKYQALIDAVENALLSAEQSIQVGLPIKEIGRIIEEKISSYGFKPVKNLAGHGLGIYKVHMAPLIPNYCDNSTAIVKPGMTFAIEPFATDGKGLIYEAGSPTIFSFVRARPIPLSVPRSLIAKIKSFSGLPFCMHDLIEAELELPEIRRHMAELLKAGVIVGYAPLVEEGQGIVAQAENSVLVDKTGKVFITTR
;
A
#
# COMPACT_ATOMS: atom_id res chain seq x y z
N MET A 1 17.76 8.22 -13.24
CA MET A 1 17.50 9.29 -12.25
C MET A 1 18.21 10.58 -12.64
N ASN A 2 17.50 11.68 -12.85
CA ASN A 2 18.07 13.02 -12.92
C ASN A 2 17.71 13.79 -11.62
N GLU A 3 18.16 15.04 -11.47
CA GLU A 3 17.86 15.81 -10.25
C GLU A 3 16.36 16.00 -10.07
N LYS A 4 15.61 16.24 -11.16
CA LYS A 4 14.15 16.36 -11.11
C LYS A 4 13.49 15.11 -10.52
N TYR A 5 13.86 13.92 -10.99
CA TYR A 5 13.36 12.64 -10.46
C TYR A 5 13.58 12.56 -8.95
N LYS A 6 14.78 12.88 -8.47
CA LYS A 6 15.12 12.84 -7.05
C LYS A 6 14.23 13.80 -6.24
N GLN A 7 14.07 15.03 -6.72
CA GLN A 7 13.24 16.03 -6.05
C GLN A 7 11.76 15.64 -6.05
N ASP A 8 11.23 15.12 -7.15
CA ASP A 8 9.83 14.68 -7.25
C ASP A 8 9.54 13.54 -6.26
N PHE A 9 10.43 12.54 -6.12
CA PHE A 9 10.27 11.43 -5.16
C PHE A 9 10.42 11.86 -3.71
N ILE A 10 11.35 12.77 -3.40
CA ILE A 10 11.45 13.37 -2.06
C ILE A 10 10.17 14.15 -1.73
N GLN A 11 9.63 14.90 -2.70
CA GLN A 11 8.41 15.67 -2.49
C GLN A 11 7.18 14.75 -2.33
N ALA A 12 7.05 13.71 -3.16
CA ALA A 12 5.99 12.70 -3.03
C ALA A 12 6.04 12.04 -1.64
N GLY A 13 7.23 11.65 -1.18
CA GLY A 13 7.40 11.06 0.14
C GLY A 13 7.03 12.00 1.29
N ARG A 14 7.42 13.28 1.21
CA ARG A 14 7.00 14.29 2.20
C ARG A 14 5.49 14.47 2.26
N MET A 15 4.83 14.51 1.11
CA MET A 15 3.38 14.57 1.03
C MET A 15 2.75 13.31 1.65
N ALA A 16 3.28 12.13 1.33
CA ALA A 16 2.79 10.86 1.88
C ALA A 16 2.92 10.81 3.40
N HIS A 17 4.06 11.24 3.96
CA HIS A 17 4.25 11.39 5.40
C HIS A 17 3.17 12.29 6.03
N GLN A 18 2.93 13.47 5.45
CA GLN A 18 1.92 14.41 5.95
C GLN A 18 0.51 13.81 5.91
N VAL A 19 0.17 13.12 4.82
CA VAL A 19 -1.15 12.49 4.65
C VAL A 19 -1.32 11.30 5.59
N ARG A 20 -0.30 10.44 5.76
CA ARG A 20 -0.30 9.33 6.72
C ARG A 20 -0.49 9.84 8.15
N ALA A 21 0.24 10.89 8.55
CA ALA A 21 0.09 11.49 9.87
C ALA A 21 -1.32 12.07 10.10
N PHE A 22 -1.87 12.74 9.07
CA PHE A 22 -3.23 13.26 9.09
C PHE A 22 -4.26 12.12 9.19
N GLY A 23 -4.16 11.09 8.37
CA GLY A 23 -5.05 9.93 8.38
C GLY A 23 -5.00 9.17 9.70
N LYS A 24 -3.79 8.94 10.24
CA LYS A 24 -3.58 8.31 11.56
C LYS A 24 -4.35 9.05 12.66
N ALA A 25 -4.38 10.37 12.65
CA ALA A 25 -5.09 11.18 13.64
C ALA A 25 -6.62 11.13 13.52
N LEU A 26 -7.15 10.72 12.36
CA LEU A 26 -8.60 10.53 12.14
C LEU A 26 -9.09 9.16 12.61
N ILE A 27 -8.20 8.17 12.69
CA ILE A 27 -8.52 6.80 13.12
C ILE A 27 -8.66 6.78 14.64
N LYS A 28 -9.90 6.68 15.10
CA LYS A 28 -10.30 6.58 16.50
C LYS A 28 -11.62 5.82 16.62
N ALA A 29 -11.88 5.26 17.79
CA ALA A 29 -13.16 4.62 18.07
C ALA A 29 -14.33 5.59 17.79
N GLY A 30 -15.36 5.07 17.10
CA GLY A 30 -16.53 5.82 16.65
C GLY A 30 -16.36 6.56 15.32
N ALA A 31 -15.17 6.61 14.72
CA ALA A 31 -14.98 7.22 13.41
C ALA A 31 -15.49 6.30 12.28
N SER A 32 -16.07 6.92 11.24
CA SER A 32 -16.48 6.24 10.01
C SER A 32 -15.27 5.98 9.10
N TYR A 33 -15.17 4.76 8.60
CA TYR A 33 -14.18 4.35 7.62
C TYR A 33 -14.23 5.24 6.37
N ASN A 34 -15.44 5.41 5.81
CA ASN A 34 -15.62 6.15 4.57
C ASN A 34 -15.30 7.63 4.76
N GLU A 35 -15.65 8.22 5.91
CA GLU A 35 -15.28 9.60 6.23
C GLU A 35 -13.75 9.77 6.31
N VAL A 36 -13.05 8.82 6.94
CA VAL A 36 -11.58 8.85 7.04
C VAL A 36 -10.94 8.78 5.65
N ILE A 37 -11.34 7.83 4.81
CA ILE A 37 -10.81 7.71 3.43
C ILE A 37 -11.11 8.96 2.61
N THR A 38 -12.31 9.52 2.72
CA THR A 38 -12.71 10.72 1.99
C THR A 38 -11.81 11.90 2.37
N LYS A 39 -11.63 12.15 3.67
CA LYS A 39 -10.75 13.21 4.18
C LYS A 39 -9.30 13.00 3.77
N ILE A 40 -8.82 11.75 3.75
CA ILE A 40 -7.47 11.42 3.25
C ILE A 40 -7.37 11.81 1.77
N LYS A 41 -8.30 11.39 0.92
CA LYS A 41 -8.29 11.76 -0.52
C LYS A 41 -8.34 13.27 -0.73
N GLU A 42 -9.22 13.98 -0.02
CA GLU A 42 -9.28 15.44 -0.05
C GLU A 42 -7.94 16.08 0.34
N LYS A 43 -7.29 15.56 1.38
CA LYS A 43 -5.97 16.02 1.81
C LYS A 43 -4.94 15.81 0.71
N ILE A 44 -4.93 14.65 0.04
CA ILE A 44 -4.03 14.35 -1.09
C ILE A 44 -4.22 15.39 -2.21
N PHE A 45 -5.46 15.63 -2.63
CA PHE A 45 -5.76 16.61 -3.68
C PHE A 45 -5.39 18.04 -3.27
N SER A 46 -5.59 18.41 -2.01
CA SER A 46 -5.21 19.74 -1.49
C SER A 46 -3.70 20.01 -1.57
N LEU A 47 -2.87 18.97 -1.61
CA LEU A 47 -1.42 19.06 -1.77
C LEU A 47 -0.98 19.12 -3.24
N GLY A 48 -1.91 19.09 -4.19
CA GLY A 48 -1.62 19.08 -5.62
C GLY A 48 -1.12 17.73 -6.14
N ALA A 49 -1.45 16.65 -5.43
CA ALA A 49 -1.13 15.28 -5.81
C ALA A 49 -2.40 14.46 -6.06
N ILE A 50 -2.24 13.23 -6.55
CA ILE A 50 -3.32 12.25 -6.67
C ILE A 50 -2.96 10.99 -5.88
N PRO A 51 -3.94 10.16 -5.48
CA PRO A 51 -3.62 8.87 -4.86
C PRO A 51 -2.81 7.99 -5.84
N ALA A 52 -1.71 7.40 -5.37
CA ALA A 52 -0.98 6.39 -6.13
C ALA A 52 -1.76 5.07 -6.23
N PHE A 53 -2.59 4.82 -5.24
CA PHE A 53 -3.59 3.77 -5.15
C PHE A 53 -4.70 4.27 -4.20
N PRO A 54 -5.90 3.66 -4.17
CA PRO A 54 -6.93 4.04 -3.21
C PRO A 54 -6.39 3.89 -1.80
N PRO A 55 -6.46 4.92 -0.92
CA PRO A 55 -6.02 4.76 0.47
C PRO A 55 -6.74 3.56 1.09
N GLN A 56 -6.00 2.75 1.85
CA GLN A 56 -6.49 1.48 2.37
C GLN A 56 -6.42 1.49 3.89
N ILE A 57 -7.41 0.87 4.53
CA ILE A 57 -7.47 0.70 5.97
C ILE A 57 -7.80 -0.76 6.23
N ALA A 58 -6.80 -1.60 6.44
CA ALA A 58 -7.03 -3.01 6.76
C ALA A 58 -7.25 -3.20 8.27
N LEU A 59 -8.13 -4.12 8.66
CA LEU A 59 -8.53 -4.34 10.04
C LEU A 59 -8.06 -5.72 10.52
N ASP A 60 -7.53 -5.79 11.74
CA ASP A 60 -7.19 -7.01 12.47
C ASP A 60 -6.32 -8.00 11.67
N ASN A 61 -6.89 -9.14 11.27
CA ASN A 61 -6.23 -10.21 10.52
C ASN A 61 -6.12 -9.94 9.02
N VAL A 62 -6.77 -8.89 8.51
CA VAL A 62 -6.58 -8.43 7.15
C VAL A 62 -5.29 -7.61 7.11
N ALA A 63 -4.31 -8.04 6.31
CA ALA A 63 -3.00 -7.42 6.18
C ALA A 63 -3.03 -6.20 5.25
N ALA A 64 -3.66 -6.32 4.07
CA ALA A 64 -3.71 -5.25 3.07
C ALA A 64 -4.88 -5.46 2.08
N HIS A 65 -5.02 -4.54 1.11
CA HIS A 65 -6.00 -4.58 0.03
C HIS A 65 -7.47 -4.58 0.48
N PHE A 66 -7.76 -3.90 1.58
CA PHE A 66 -9.12 -3.81 2.11
C PHE A 66 -9.72 -2.43 1.91
N LEU A 67 -10.91 -2.41 1.31
CA LEU A 67 -11.86 -1.31 1.34
C LEU A 67 -13.28 -1.90 1.40
N PRO A 68 -14.21 -1.29 2.16
CA PRO A 68 -15.63 -1.66 2.12
C PRO A 68 -16.22 -1.38 0.73
N GLN A 69 -17.41 -1.90 0.46
CA GLN A 69 -18.15 -1.50 -0.74
C GLN A 69 -18.64 -0.05 -0.64
N PRO A 70 -18.92 0.63 -1.78
CA PRO A 70 -19.44 1.99 -1.76
C PRO A 70 -20.74 2.24 -0.98
N ASP A 71 -21.55 1.21 -0.79
CA ASP A 71 -22.81 1.21 -0.03
C ASP A 71 -22.66 0.60 1.37
N GLU A 72 -21.43 0.31 1.80
CA GLU A 72 -21.08 -0.19 3.13
C GLU A 72 -20.24 0.86 3.87
N ASP A 73 -20.39 0.92 5.19
CA ASP A 73 -19.50 1.71 6.05
C ASP A 73 -19.17 0.91 7.31
N ILE A 74 -17.99 1.18 7.87
CA ILE A 74 -17.50 0.54 9.08
C ILE A 74 -17.26 1.65 10.10
N ILE A 75 -17.84 1.49 11.28
CA ILE A 75 -17.54 2.37 12.42
C ILE A 75 -16.47 1.69 13.26
N PHE A 76 -15.30 2.33 13.37
CA PHE A 76 -14.20 1.77 14.13
C PHE A 76 -14.56 1.61 15.61
N SER A 77 -14.09 0.54 16.22
CA SER A 77 -14.29 0.23 17.63
C SER A 77 -12.94 -0.06 18.31
N GLN A 78 -12.53 -1.32 18.38
CA GLN A 78 -11.33 -1.81 19.06
C GLN A 78 -10.42 -2.59 18.10
N GLU A 79 -10.48 -2.30 16.80
CA GLU A 79 -9.66 -3.01 15.82
C GLU A 79 -8.19 -2.57 15.87
N VAL A 80 -7.30 -3.43 15.38
CA VAL A 80 -5.92 -3.09 15.02
C VAL A 80 -5.88 -2.74 13.54
N ILE A 81 -5.62 -1.47 13.26
CA ILE A 81 -5.87 -0.85 11.97
C ILE A 81 -4.56 -0.55 11.26
N LYS A 82 -4.38 -1.03 10.04
CA LYS A 82 -3.25 -0.68 9.17
C LYS A 82 -3.74 0.36 8.18
N LEU A 83 -3.25 1.59 8.32
CA LEU A 83 -3.50 2.67 7.36
C LEU A 83 -2.36 2.70 6.36
N ASP A 84 -2.70 2.52 5.09
CA ASP A 84 -1.78 2.51 3.97
C ASP A 84 -2.14 3.61 2.96
N VAL A 85 -1.16 4.46 2.64
CA VAL A 85 -1.34 5.67 1.84
C VAL A 85 -0.24 5.81 0.81
N GLY A 86 -0.65 5.78 -0.46
CA GLY A 86 0.20 6.11 -1.60
C GLY A 86 -0.10 7.47 -2.21
N ILE A 87 0.94 8.27 -2.46
CA ILE A 87 0.88 9.55 -3.15
C ILE A 87 1.57 9.45 -4.50
N CYS A 88 0.92 9.97 -5.54
CA CYS A 88 1.53 10.20 -6.84
C CYS A 88 1.64 11.70 -7.11
N TYR A 89 2.87 12.22 -7.13
CA TYR A 89 3.19 13.60 -7.44
C TYR A 89 4.07 13.65 -8.70
N GLN A 90 3.56 14.21 -9.79
CA GLN A 90 4.26 14.25 -11.09
C GLN A 90 4.72 12.86 -11.57
N GLY A 91 3.97 11.81 -11.21
CA GLY A 91 4.30 10.42 -11.48
C GLY A 91 5.23 9.77 -10.44
N ALA A 92 5.92 10.54 -9.58
CA ALA A 92 6.73 9.99 -8.50
C ALA A 92 5.85 9.48 -7.35
N ILE A 93 6.21 8.32 -6.80
CA ILE A 93 5.41 7.63 -5.79
C ILE A 93 6.04 7.82 -4.40
N GLY A 94 5.24 8.25 -3.43
CA GLY A 94 5.53 8.16 -2.01
C GLY A 94 4.59 7.15 -1.38
N ASP A 95 5.16 6.07 -0.87
CA ASP A 95 4.43 4.93 -0.30
C ASP A 95 4.75 4.76 1.18
N CYS A 96 3.71 4.69 2.01
CA CYS A 96 3.89 4.53 3.44
C CYS A 96 2.61 4.09 4.17
N ALA A 97 2.84 3.31 5.22
CA ALA A 97 1.81 2.75 6.07
C ALA A 97 2.17 2.87 7.55
N VAL A 98 1.14 2.79 8.40
CA VAL A 98 1.26 2.78 9.86
C VAL A 98 0.14 1.97 10.49
N THR A 99 0.42 1.31 11.61
CA THR A 99 -0.60 0.63 12.41
C THR A 99 -1.09 1.49 13.58
N VAL A 100 -2.39 1.45 13.84
CA VAL A 100 -3.08 2.07 14.98
C VAL A 100 -3.80 0.97 15.75
N ASP A 101 -3.52 0.83 17.04
CA ASP A 101 -4.22 -0.11 17.91
C ASP A 101 -5.30 0.62 18.72
N LEU A 102 -6.58 0.39 18.38
CA LEU A 102 -7.70 0.94 19.14
C LEU A 102 -8.10 0.04 20.33
N SER A 103 -7.58 -1.19 20.39
CA SER A 103 -7.82 -2.11 21.51
C SER A 103 -6.91 -1.85 22.72
N GLY A 104 -5.73 -1.29 22.48
CA GLY A 104 -4.67 -1.09 23.47
C GLY A 104 -3.93 -2.38 23.89
N LYS A 105 -4.10 -3.49 23.16
CA LYS A 105 -3.55 -4.82 23.50
C LYS A 105 -2.36 -5.24 22.63
N TYR A 106 -2.09 -4.55 21.53
CA TYR A 106 -1.16 -4.97 20.48
C TYR A 106 0.02 -4.01 20.28
N GLN A 107 0.31 -3.14 21.26
CA GLN A 107 1.44 -2.22 21.17
C GLN A 107 2.78 -2.95 20.91
N ALA A 108 3.04 -4.09 21.54
CA ALA A 108 4.26 -4.85 21.30
C ALA A 108 4.40 -5.35 19.85
N LEU A 109 3.28 -5.67 19.19
CA LEU A 109 3.26 -6.06 17.78
C LEU A 109 3.55 -4.87 16.85
N ILE A 110 3.01 -3.68 17.19
CA ILE A 110 3.32 -2.43 16.49
C ILE A 110 4.81 -2.08 16.66
N ASP A 111 5.32 -2.14 17.88
CA ASP A 111 6.73 -1.90 18.17
C ASP A 111 7.64 -2.85 17.38
N ALA A 112 7.22 -4.10 17.17
CA ALA A 112 7.98 -5.07 16.38
C ALA A 112 8.14 -4.62 14.92
N VAL A 113 7.07 -4.18 14.24
CA VAL A 113 7.15 -3.72 12.84
C VAL A 113 7.84 -2.36 12.71
N GLU A 114 7.60 -1.43 13.63
CA GLU A 114 8.23 -0.11 13.61
C GLU A 114 9.75 -0.21 13.84
N ASN A 115 10.18 -1.04 14.79
CA ASN A 115 11.61 -1.26 15.03
C ASN A 115 12.27 -2.12 13.94
N ALA A 116 11.53 -3.03 13.31
CA ALA A 116 12.02 -3.77 12.15
C ALA A 116 12.27 -2.85 10.95
N LEU A 117 11.32 -1.95 10.67
CA LEU A 117 11.45 -0.94 9.64
C LEU A 117 12.65 -0.04 9.91
N LEU A 118 12.75 0.51 11.13
CA LEU A 118 13.87 1.38 11.51
C LEU A 118 15.23 0.68 11.37
N SER A 119 15.32 -0.59 11.78
CA SER A 119 16.56 -1.38 11.68
C SER A 119 16.93 -1.65 10.22
N ALA A 120 15.94 -1.98 9.39
CA ALA A 120 16.12 -2.14 7.95
C ALA A 120 16.62 -0.85 7.30
N GLU A 121 15.97 0.28 7.56
CA GLU A 121 16.34 1.62 7.04
C GLU A 121 17.79 1.99 7.36
N GLN A 122 18.22 1.76 8.60
CA GLN A 122 19.58 2.07 9.06
C GLN A 122 20.66 1.22 8.40
N SER A 123 20.29 0.03 7.89
CA SER A 123 21.23 -0.89 7.25
C SER A 123 21.52 -0.56 5.78
N ILE A 124 20.65 0.23 5.14
CA ILE A 124 20.67 0.42 3.69
C ILE A 124 21.95 1.14 3.26
N GLN A 125 22.66 0.50 2.34
CA GLN A 125 23.79 1.07 1.63
C GLN A 125 23.95 0.39 0.27
N VAL A 126 24.59 1.07 -0.68
CA VAL A 126 24.89 0.50 -1.99
C VAL A 126 25.68 -0.80 -1.83
N GLY A 127 25.26 -1.84 -2.55
CA GLY A 127 25.86 -3.17 -2.49
C GLY A 127 25.27 -4.11 -1.45
N LEU A 128 24.43 -3.61 -0.53
CA LEU A 128 23.74 -4.46 0.44
C LEU A 128 22.84 -5.47 -0.30
N PRO A 129 22.95 -6.79 -0.03
CA PRO A 129 22.01 -7.77 -0.55
C PRO A 129 20.59 -7.51 -0.07
N ILE A 130 19.60 -7.60 -0.95
CA ILE A 130 18.19 -7.39 -0.59
C ILE A 130 17.72 -8.40 0.47
N LYS A 131 18.16 -9.66 0.39
CA LYS A 131 17.87 -10.68 1.40
C LYS A 131 18.37 -10.32 2.80
N GLU A 132 19.40 -9.47 2.91
CA GLU A 132 19.94 -9.01 4.19
C GLU A 132 18.98 -8.03 4.88
N ILE A 133 18.26 -7.20 4.10
CA ILE A 133 17.16 -6.39 4.61
C ILE A 133 16.08 -7.30 5.21
N GLY A 134 15.71 -8.36 4.49
CA GLY A 134 14.75 -9.34 4.98
C GLY A 134 15.21 -10.10 6.23
N ARG A 135 16.49 -10.47 6.31
CA ARG A 135 17.09 -11.07 7.53
C ARG A 135 16.95 -10.13 8.73
N ILE A 136 17.27 -8.84 8.57
CA ILE A 136 17.16 -7.84 9.63
C ILE A 136 15.72 -7.69 10.10
N ILE A 137 14.77 -7.66 9.17
CA ILE A 137 13.33 -7.59 9.48
C ILE A 137 12.89 -8.83 10.26
N GLU A 138 13.20 -10.02 9.76
CA GLU A 138 12.83 -11.30 10.38
C GLU A 138 13.40 -11.45 11.79
N GLU A 139 14.69 -11.13 11.99
CA GLU A 139 15.32 -11.18 13.31
C GLU A 139 14.70 -10.18 14.27
N LYS A 140 14.41 -8.96 13.81
CA LYS A 140 13.79 -7.95 14.66
C LYS A 140 12.39 -8.35 15.07
N ILE A 141 11.53 -8.75 14.13
CA ILE A 141 10.17 -9.21 14.43
C ILE A 141 10.19 -10.42 15.38
N SER A 142 11.05 -11.41 15.09
CA SER A 142 11.18 -12.61 15.92
C SER A 142 11.65 -12.32 17.34
N SER A 143 12.50 -11.29 17.53
CA SER A 143 12.97 -10.89 18.87
C SER A 143 11.87 -10.35 19.78
N TYR A 144 10.74 -9.91 19.22
CA TYR A 144 9.53 -9.52 19.97
C TYR A 144 8.57 -10.69 20.20
N GLY A 145 8.88 -11.90 19.71
CA GLY A 145 8.04 -13.09 19.85
C GLY A 145 6.95 -13.23 18.78
N PHE A 146 6.97 -12.40 17.73
CA PHE A 146 6.02 -12.46 16.61
C PHE A 146 6.63 -13.11 15.37
N LYS A 147 5.81 -13.36 14.35
CA LYS A 147 6.27 -13.93 13.08
C LYS A 147 6.22 -12.89 11.97
N PRO A 148 7.27 -12.78 11.12
CA PRO A 148 7.16 -12.01 9.89
C PRO A 148 6.19 -12.70 8.94
N VAL A 149 5.41 -11.91 8.20
CA VAL A 149 4.61 -12.43 7.10
C VAL A 149 5.53 -12.70 5.91
N LYS A 150 5.61 -13.97 5.48
CA LYS A 150 6.64 -14.41 4.50
C LYS A 150 6.27 -14.16 3.06
N ASN A 151 4.98 -14.15 2.72
CA ASN A 151 4.51 -13.99 1.34
C ASN A 151 3.93 -12.60 1.05
N LEU A 152 4.26 -11.61 1.89
CA LEU A 152 4.16 -10.17 1.59
C LEU A 152 5.52 -9.52 1.78
N ALA A 153 5.80 -8.53 0.95
CA ALA A 153 7.12 -7.95 0.80
C ALA A 153 6.99 -6.55 0.21
N GLY A 154 7.92 -5.67 0.58
CA GLY A 154 8.10 -4.40 -0.09
C GLY A 154 8.49 -4.56 -1.56
N HIS A 155 8.60 -3.43 -2.24
CA HIS A 155 8.74 -3.43 -3.69
C HIS A 155 9.47 -2.19 -4.20
N GLY A 156 10.06 -2.30 -5.38
CA GLY A 156 10.55 -1.15 -6.13
C GLY A 156 9.42 -0.20 -6.49
N LEU A 157 9.73 1.09 -6.55
CA LEU A 157 8.83 2.19 -6.92
C LEU A 157 9.31 2.85 -8.20
N GLY A 158 8.38 3.13 -9.11
CA GLY A 158 8.65 3.73 -10.42
C GLY A 158 7.73 4.91 -10.73
N ILE A 159 7.98 5.55 -11.87
CA ILE A 159 7.11 6.63 -12.36
C ILE A 159 5.76 6.03 -12.80
N TYR A 160 4.66 6.49 -12.20
CA TYR A 160 3.30 5.94 -12.34
C TYR A 160 3.24 4.41 -12.11
N LYS A 161 4.11 3.88 -11.25
CA LYS A 161 4.22 2.44 -11.02
C LYS A 161 4.51 2.15 -9.56
N VAL A 162 3.48 1.70 -8.85
CA VAL A 162 3.55 1.31 -7.44
C VAL A 162 4.42 0.07 -7.29
N HIS A 163 4.11 -1.02 -8.00
CA HIS A 163 4.90 -2.25 -7.90
C HIS A 163 5.92 -2.40 -9.05
N MET A 164 7.22 -2.42 -8.75
CA MET A 164 8.27 -2.89 -9.64
C MET A 164 9.35 -3.69 -8.90
N ALA A 165 10.25 -4.35 -9.64
CA ALA A 165 11.38 -5.01 -9.03
C ALA A 165 12.36 -4.01 -8.37
N PRO A 166 13.12 -4.42 -7.35
CA PRO A 166 13.08 -5.74 -6.69
C PRO A 166 11.92 -5.83 -5.67
N LEU A 167 11.54 -7.06 -5.31
CA LEU A 167 10.81 -7.28 -4.05
C LEU A 167 11.78 -7.11 -2.87
N ILE A 168 11.29 -6.55 -1.76
CA ILE A 168 12.03 -6.37 -0.51
C ILE A 168 11.40 -7.28 0.54
N PRO A 169 11.93 -8.49 0.75
CA PRO A 169 11.28 -9.51 1.56
C PRO A 169 11.28 -9.15 3.05
N ASN A 170 10.32 -9.69 3.80
CA ASN A 170 10.26 -9.63 5.26
C ASN A 170 11.01 -10.78 5.97
N TYR A 171 11.77 -11.55 5.20
CA TYR A 171 12.58 -12.67 5.67
C TYR A 171 13.81 -12.87 4.79
N CYS A 172 14.79 -13.64 5.27
CA CYS A 172 15.97 -13.95 4.48
C CYS A 172 15.60 -14.93 3.35
N ASP A 173 15.32 -14.38 2.16
CA ASP A 173 14.96 -15.16 0.98
C ASP A 173 16.19 -15.56 0.14
N ASN A 174 15.94 -16.13 -1.04
CA ASN A 174 16.97 -16.52 -1.99
C ASN A 174 17.32 -15.42 -3.01
N SER A 175 16.92 -14.16 -2.77
CA SER A 175 17.18 -13.05 -3.68
C SER A 175 18.68 -12.81 -3.82
N THR A 176 19.11 -12.65 -5.07
CA THR A 176 20.48 -12.24 -5.44
C THR A 176 20.56 -10.75 -5.75
N ALA A 177 19.44 -10.02 -5.65
CA ALA A 177 19.41 -8.59 -5.86
C ALA A 177 20.21 -7.86 -4.78
N ILE A 178 20.76 -6.71 -5.17
CA ILE A 178 21.50 -5.81 -4.28
C ILE A 178 20.93 -4.41 -4.42
N VAL A 179 21.10 -3.59 -3.38
CA VAL A 179 20.80 -2.16 -3.42
C VAL A 179 21.76 -1.48 -4.41
N LYS A 180 21.22 -0.75 -5.40
CA LYS A 180 21.99 -0.06 -6.45
C LYS A 180 21.68 1.44 -6.44
N PRO A 181 22.64 2.29 -6.86
CA PRO A 181 22.37 3.70 -7.11
C PRO A 181 21.21 3.89 -8.09
N GLY A 182 20.35 4.85 -7.81
CA GLY A 182 19.17 5.17 -8.60
C GLY A 182 17.93 4.32 -8.32
N MET A 183 17.96 3.42 -7.34
CA MET A 183 16.78 2.67 -6.89
C MET A 183 15.86 3.53 -6.04
N THR A 184 14.57 3.31 -6.21
CA THR A 184 13.54 3.74 -5.26
C THR A 184 12.71 2.51 -4.91
N PHE A 185 12.40 2.30 -3.63
CA PHE A 185 11.66 1.13 -3.17
C PHE A 185 10.97 1.41 -1.83
N ALA A 186 9.90 0.70 -1.54
CA ALA A 186 9.25 0.65 -0.25
C ALA A 186 9.78 -0.52 0.58
N ILE A 187 9.94 -0.31 1.88
CA ILE A 187 10.20 -1.36 2.87
C ILE A 187 8.98 -1.41 3.78
N GLU A 188 8.28 -2.54 3.80
CA GLU A 188 7.03 -2.74 4.54
C GLU A 188 7.05 -4.02 5.39
N PRO A 189 7.62 -3.97 6.60
CA PRO A 189 7.51 -5.03 7.59
C PRO A 189 6.05 -5.31 7.95
N PHE A 190 5.64 -6.55 7.73
CA PHE A 190 4.42 -7.12 8.28
C PHE A 190 4.77 -8.17 9.34
N ALA A 191 4.15 -8.05 10.51
CA ALA A 191 4.26 -9.02 11.59
C ALA A 191 2.88 -9.51 12.03
N THR A 192 2.82 -10.72 12.56
CA THR A 192 1.60 -11.31 13.10
C THR A 192 1.86 -12.22 14.30
N ASP A 193 0.84 -12.36 15.15
CA ASP A 193 0.75 -13.41 16.18
C ASP A 193 0.16 -14.73 15.65
N GLY A 194 -0.20 -14.79 14.36
CA GLY A 194 -0.76 -15.95 13.67
C GLY A 194 0.28 -16.91 13.07
N LYS A 195 0.05 -17.35 11.83
CA LYS A 195 0.91 -18.27 11.07
C LYS A 195 2.04 -17.56 10.32
N GLY A 196 1.86 -16.30 9.92
CA GLY A 196 2.83 -15.56 9.09
C GLY A 196 2.70 -15.87 7.60
N LEU A 197 1.50 -16.27 7.17
CA LEU A 197 1.15 -16.53 5.77
C LEU A 197 -0.18 -15.89 5.44
N ILE A 198 -0.26 -15.33 4.23
CA ILE A 198 -1.41 -14.58 3.73
C ILE A 198 -2.07 -15.33 2.57
N TYR A 199 -3.39 -15.25 2.50
CA TYR A 199 -4.16 -15.70 1.34
C TYR A 199 -5.12 -14.61 0.88
N GLU A 200 -5.50 -14.65 -0.40
CA GLU A 200 -6.54 -13.78 -0.94
C GLU A 200 -7.93 -14.27 -0.47
N ALA A 201 -8.72 -13.37 0.11
CA ALA A 201 -10.05 -13.68 0.61
C ALA A 201 -11.13 -12.77 0.00
N GLY A 202 -12.23 -13.37 -0.45
CA GLY A 202 -13.40 -12.63 -0.92
C GLY A 202 -13.23 -12.05 -2.33
N SER A 203 -13.99 -10.97 -2.60
CA SER A 203 -13.98 -10.29 -3.89
C SER A 203 -12.94 -9.18 -3.93
N PRO A 204 -12.33 -8.89 -5.10
CA PRO A 204 -11.47 -7.73 -5.28
C PRO A 204 -12.13 -6.42 -4.88
N THR A 205 -11.39 -5.60 -4.14
CA THR A 205 -11.79 -4.24 -3.71
C THR A 205 -11.02 -3.17 -4.50
N ILE A 206 -9.84 -3.54 -5.02
CA ILE A 206 -8.93 -2.69 -5.78
C ILE A 206 -8.71 -3.31 -7.16
N PHE A 207 -8.50 -2.46 -8.16
CA PHE A 207 -8.38 -2.85 -9.55
C PHE A 207 -7.28 -2.07 -10.25
N SER A 208 -6.68 -2.65 -11.27
CA SER A 208 -5.74 -1.97 -12.17
C SER A 208 -6.10 -2.23 -13.63
N PHE A 209 -5.96 -1.21 -14.47
CA PHE A 209 -6.22 -1.31 -15.91
C PHE A 209 -5.11 -2.07 -16.64
N VAL A 210 -5.49 -3.02 -17.50
CA VAL A 210 -4.59 -3.81 -18.35
C VAL A 210 -4.62 -3.26 -19.78
N ARG A 211 -3.46 -2.92 -20.32
CA ARG A 211 -3.33 -2.17 -21.58
C ARG A 211 -3.59 -2.99 -22.87
N ALA A 212 -3.69 -4.32 -22.81
CA ALA A 212 -3.66 -5.19 -24.00
C ALA A 212 -4.86 -6.17 -24.10
N ARG A 213 -6.09 -5.68 -23.97
CA ARG A 213 -7.30 -6.50 -24.16
C ARG A 213 -8.42 -5.74 -24.89
N PRO A 214 -9.21 -6.40 -25.75
CA PRO A 214 -10.44 -5.84 -26.30
C PRO A 214 -11.45 -5.51 -25.19
N ILE A 215 -12.05 -4.33 -25.23
CA ILE A 215 -13.07 -3.90 -24.28
C ILE A 215 -14.45 -4.39 -24.76
N PRO A 216 -15.29 -5.00 -23.90
CA PRO A 216 -16.64 -5.39 -24.26
C PRO A 216 -17.49 -4.18 -24.71
N LEU A 217 -18.28 -4.37 -25.78
CA LEU A 217 -19.11 -3.30 -26.35
C LEU A 217 -20.24 -2.83 -25.40
N SER A 218 -20.62 -3.67 -24.44
CA SER A 218 -21.60 -3.35 -23.40
C SER A 218 -21.11 -2.28 -22.42
N VAL A 219 -19.79 -2.08 -22.27
CA VAL A 219 -19.23 -1.18 -21.26
C VAL A 219 -19.25 0.27 -21.76
N PRO A 220 -19.85 1.22 -21.01
CA PRO A 220 -19.91 2.62 -21.38
C PRO A 220 -18.52 3.23 -21.60
N ARG A 221 -18.41 4.06 -22.64
CA ARG A 221 -17.17 4.78 -22.95
C ARG A 221 -16.76 5.73 -21.82
N SER A 222 -17.73 6.32 -21.11
CA SER A 222 -17.49 7.18 -19.94
C SER A 222 -16.76 6.43 -18.83
N LEU A 223 -17.21 5.23 -18.48
CA LEU A 223 -16.57 4.37 -17.48
C LEU A 223 -15.14 4.01 -17.88
N ILE A 224 -14.93 3.62 -19.13
CA ILE A 224 -13.58 3.34 -19.65
C ILE A 224 -12.67 4.58 -19.63
N ALA A 225 -13.21 5.75 -19.97
CA ALA A 225 -12.45 7.00 -19.91
C ALA A 225 -12.03 7.32 -18.48
N LYS A 226 -12.92 7.16 -17.50
CA LYS A 226 -12.60 7.30 -16.06
C LYS A 226 -11.53 6.30 -15.64
N ILE A 227 -11.67 5.01 -15.96
CA ILE A 227 -10.65 3.99 -15.63
C ILE A 227 -9.28 4.32 -16.25
N LYS A 228 -9.25 4.78 -17.51
CA LYS A 228 -8.01 5.17 -18.18
C LYS A 228 -7.38 6.43 -17.60
N SER A 229 -8.16 7.31 -16.96
CA SER A 229 -7.66 8.55 -16.35
C SER A 229 -6.69 8.29 -15.19
N PHE A 230 -6.78 7.14 -14.52
CA PHE A 230 -5.85 6.72 -13.48
C PHE A 230 -4.44 6.39 -14.02
N SER A 231 -4.22 6.44 -15.33
CA SER A 231 -2.89 6.28 -15.94
C SER A 231 -2.18 4.96 -15.60
N GLY A 232 -2.96 3.91 -15.32
CA GLY A 232 -2.47 2.58 -14.93
C GLY A 232 -2.22 2.41 -13.43
N LEU A 233 -2.42 3.46 -12.62
CA LEU A 233 -2.45 3.35 -11.17
C LEU A 233 -3.68 2.55 -10.71
N PRO A 234 -3.59 1.83 -9.57
CA PRO A 234 -4.73 1.16 -8.97
C PRO A 234 -5.88 2.14 -8.65
N PHE A 235 -7.11 1.65 -8.71
CA PHE A 235 -8.34 2.37 -8.39
C PHE A 235 -9.35 1.44 -7.68
N CYS A 236 -10.40 1.99 -7.07
CA CYS A 236 -11.48 1.23 -6.45
C CYS A 236 -12.86 1.68 -6.97
N MET A 237 -13.92 0.95 -6.61
CA MET A 237 -15.28 1.30 -7.05
C MET A 237 -15.77 2.66 -6.53
N HIS A 238 -15.27 3.12 -5.38
CA HIS A 238 -15.59 4.47 -4.88
C HIS A 238 -15.17 5.56 -5.87
N ASP A 239 -14.07 5.36 -6.60
CA ASP A 239 -13.56 6.33 -7.56
C ASP A 239 -14.42 6.40 -8.85
N LEU A 240 -15.36 5.46 -9.02
CA LEU A 240 -16.18 5.32 -10.22
C LEU A 240 -17.60 5.86 -10.04
N ILE A 241 -18.02 6.19 -8.82
CA ILE A 241 -19.37 6.70 -8.54
C ILE A 241 -19.63 8.01 -9.31
N GLU A 242 -18.58 8.80 -9.55
CA GLU A 242 -18.64 10.03 -10.34
C GLU A 242 -18.82 9.81 -11.85
N ALA A 243 -18.83 8.56 -12.34
CA ALA A 243 -18.88 8.27 -13.77
C ALA A 243 -20.29 8.35 -14.40
N GLU A 244 -21.24 9.01 -13.72
CA GLU A 244 -22.65 9.13 -14.13
C GLU A 244 -23.36 7.76 -14.30
N LEU A 245 -22.98 6.78 -13.47
CA LEU A 245 -23.56 5.44 -13.46
C LEU A 245 -24.00 5.07 -12.05
N GLU A 246 -25.10 4.34 -11.95
CA GLU A 246 -25.57 3.80 -10.68
C GLU A 246 -24.67 2.63 -10.23
N LEU A 247 -24.51 2.46 -8.91
CA LEU A 247 -23.62 1.43 -8.34
C LEU A 247 -23.88 0.00 -8.87
N PRO A 248 -25.14 -0.47 -9.07
CA PRO A 248 -25.39 -1.78 -9.68
C PRO A 248 -24.85 -1.91 -11.11
N GLU A 249 -24.87 -0.84 -11.90
CA GLU A 249 -24.33 -0.82 -13.26
C GLU A 249 -22.80 -0.87 -13.23
N ILE A 250 -22.18 -0.08 -12.34
CA ILE A 250 -20.74 -0.11 -12.10
C ILE A 250 -20.31 -1.54 -11.74
N ARG A 251 -20.98 -2.19 -10.78
CA ARG A 251 -20.69 -3.58 -10.37
C ARG A 251 -20.74 -4.55 -11.53
N ARG A 252 -21.81 -4.50 -12.34
CA ARG A 252 -21.97 -5.37 -13.51
C ARG A 252 -20.85 -5.15 -14.52
N HIS A 253 -20.53 -3.91 -14.85
CA HIS A 253 -19.47 -3.60 -15.81
C HIS A 253 -18.08 -3.96 -15.31
N MET A 254 -17.79 -3.76 -14.02
CA MET A 254 -16.53 -4.21 -13.41
C MET A 254 -16.38 -5.73 -13.51
N ALA A 255 -17.44 -6.50 -13.26
CA ALA A 255 -17.43 -7.96 -13.45
C ALA A 255 -17.18 -8.36 -14.92
N GLU A 256 -17.78 -7.65 -15.89
CA GLU A 256 -17.53 -7.86 -17.32
C GLU A 256 -16.06 -7.60 -17.68
N LEU A 257 -15.48 -6.51 -17.17
CA LEU A 257 -14.09 -6.12 -17.41
C LEU A 257 -13.09 -7.10 -16.79
N LEU A 258 -13.36 -7.59 -15.58
CA LEU A 258 -12.58 -8.65 -14.92
C LEU A 258 -12.61 -9.93 -15.75
N LYS A 259 -13.81 -10.38 -16.15
CA LYS A 259 -13.97 -11.59 -16.97
C LYS A 259 -13.27 -11.48 -18.32
N ALA A 260 -13.26 -10.28 -18.92
CA ALA A 260 -12.56 -9.99 -20.16
C ALA A 260 -11.03 -9.81 -19.98
N GLY A 261 -10.54 -9.75 -18.74
CA GLY A 261 -9.13 -9.49 -18.41
C GLY A 261 -8.66 -8.08 -18.73
N VAL A 262 -9.59 -7.13 -18.98
CA VAL A 262 -9.30 -5.72 -19.24
C VAL A 262 -8.80 -5.03 -17.98
N ILE A 263 -9.22 -5.52 -16.81
CA ILE A 263 -8.70 -5.11 -15.51
C ILE A 263 -8.27 -6.35 -14.73
N VAL A 264 -7.35 -6.17 -13.81
CA VAL A 264 -7.01 -7.16 -12.76
C VAL A 264 -7.58 -6.66 -11.45
N GLY A 265 -8.11 -7.56 -10.63
CA GLY A 265 -8.58 -7.26 -9.28
C GLY A 265 -7.60 -7.77 -8.23
N TYR A 266 -7.49 -7.04 -7.13
CA TYR A 266 -6.72 -7.39 -5.94
C TYR A 266 -7.69 -7.58 -4.78
N ALA A 267 -7.80 -8.82 -4.30
CA ALA A 267 -8.62 -9.18 -3.15
C ALA A 267 -7.93 -8.82 -1.83
N PRO A 268 -8.71 -8.62 -0.76
CA PRO A 268 -8.19 -8.51 0.59
C PRO A 268 -7.22 -9.65 0.93
N LEU A 269 -6.13 -9.29 1.58
CA LEU A 269 -5.05 -10.18 1.94
C LEU A 269 -5.18 -10.54 3.42
N VAL A 270 -5.48 -11.79 3.74
CA VAL A 270 -5.88 -12.22 5.09
C VAL A 270 -4.88 -13.23 5.67
N GLU A 271 -4.62 -13.12 6.96
CA GLU A 271 -3.75 -14.03 7.72
C GLU A 271 -4.37 -15.42 7.88
N GLU A 272 -3.66 -16.47 7.45
CA GLU A 272 -4.16 -17.86 7.43
C GLU A 272 -4.51 -18.43 8.82
N GLY A 273 -3.86 -17.96 9.87
CA GLY A 273 -4.16 -18.31 11.26
C GLY A 273 -5.21 -17.40 11.91
N GLN A 274 -5.70 -16.40 11.18
CA GLN A 274 -6.58 -15.33 11.68
C GLN A 274 -5.93 -14.53 12.83
N GLY A 275 -4.60 -14.53 12.92
CA GLY A 275 -3.86 -13.69 13.85
C GLY A 275 -3.95 -12.22 13.44
N ILE A 276 -3.75 -11.33 14.40
CA ILE A 276 -3.66 -9.89 14.14
C ILE A 276 -2.40 -9.61 13.32
N VAL A 277 -2.54 -8.71 12.35
CA VAL A 277 -1.42 -8.23 11.53
C VAL A 277 -1.15 -6.76 11.85
N ALA A 278 0.12 -6.41 11.99
CA ALA A 278 0.60 -5.03 11.97
C ALA A 278 1.53 -4.81 10.77
N GLN A 279 1.56 -3.57 10.30
CA GLN A 279 2.39 -3.07 9.21
C GLN A 279 3.03 -1.74 9.63
N ALA A 280 4.29 -1.54 9.23
CA ALA A 280 4.90 -0.23 9.14
C ALA A 280 5.57 -0.13 7.77
N GLU A 281 5.56 1.04 7.15
CA GLU A 281 6.22 1.19 5.85
C GLU A 281 6.78 2.59 5.63
N ASN A 282 7.93 2.62 4.97
CA ASN A 282 8.47 3.84 4.37
C ASN A 282 9.09 3.59 2.99
N SER A 283 9.06 4.64 2.17
CA SER A 283 9.77 4.70 0.90
C SER A 283 11.22 5.16 1.08
N VAL A 284 12.10 4.58 0.27
CA VAL A 284 13.53 4.84 0.23
C VAL A 284 13.96 5.20 -1.18
N LEU A 285 14.79 6.24 -1.31
CA LEU A 285 15.48 6.61 -2.53
C LEU A 285 16.99 6.52 -2.32
N VAL A 286 17.67 5.75 -3.17
CA VAL A 286 19.13 5.70 -3.24
C VAL A 286 19.55 6.48 -4.47
N ASP A 287 20.18 7.64 -4.28
CA ASP A 287 20.50 8.51 -5.42
C ASP A 287 21.67 7.97 -6.26
N LYS A 288 22.01 8.67 -7.34
CA LYS A 288 23.09 8.29 -8.25
C LYS A 288 24.48 8.23 -7.59
N THR A 289 24.67 8.95 -6.50
CA THR A 289 25.92 8.95 -5.72
C THR A 289 25.95 7.84 -4.67
N GLY A 290 24.84 7.11 -4.52
CA GLY A 290 24.66 6.09 -3.49
C GLY A 290 24.16 6.62 -2.15
N LYS A 291 23.80 7.91 -2.07
CA LYS A 291 23.25 8.48 -0.85
C LYS A 291 21.80 8.01 -0.66
N VAL A 292 21.49 7.54 0.54
CA VAL A 292 20.17 7.02 0.93
C VAL A 292 19.31 8.14 1.51
N PHE A 293 18.04 8.16 1.12
CA PHE A 293 17.01 9.07 1.61
C PHE A 293 15.78 8.25 1.99
N ILE A 294 15.37 8.31 3.26
CA ILE A 294 14.04 7.82 3.67
C ILE A 294 13.07 8.97 3.37
N THR A 295 12.18 8.80 2.39
CA THR A 295 11.42 9.92 1.82
C THR A 295 10.11 10.19 2.57
N THR A 296 9.58 9.22 3.32
CA THR A 296 8.28 9.26 4.00
C THR A 296 8.37 9.33 5.53
N ARG A 297 9.54 9.71 6.05
CA ARG A 297 9.78 9.84 7.50
C ARG A 297 9.44 11.22 8.04
#